data_AF-A0A8X7C4V6-F1
#
_entry.id   AF-A0A8X7C4V6-F1
#
_cell.length_a   1.000
_cell.length_b   1.000
_cell.length_c   1.000
_cell.angle_alpha   90.00
_cell.angle_beta   90.00
_cell.angle_gamma   90.00
#
_symmetry.space_group_name_H-M   'P 1'
#
loop_
_entity.id
_entity.type
_entity.pdbx_description
1 polymer ?
#
loop_
_entity_poly.entity_id
_entity_poly.type
_entity_poly.pdbx_seq_one_letter_code
_entity_poly.pdbx_strand_id
1 'polypeptide(L)'
;AFGVLFWYLCSGQPRLPYVYEQCSHKEDLFLLIKRGMRPERLPYFDEDCWELMSDCWHGDPSKRPLPGEVERRLEEIQNKFSTQKRFIKSELSCNELTMSHGSDCWSTYDTTSRSYTVVSESFAG
;
A
#
# COMPACT_ATOMS: atom_id res chain seq x y z
N ALA A 1 20.00 0.99 3.22
CA ALA A 1 19.14 0.92 4.43
C ALA A 1 17.69 1.26 4.11
N PHE A 2 17.42 2.32 3.32
CA PHE A 2 16.06 2.78 2.99
C PHE A 2 15.10 1.69 2.47
N GLY A 3 15.50 0.82 1.53
CA GLY A 3 14.60 -0.16 0.93
C GLY A 3 13.88 -1.06 1.96
N VAL A 4 14.60 -1.52 3.01
CA VAL A 4 14.01 -2.35 4.07
C VAL A 4 12.95 -1.59 4.86
N LEU A 5 13.22 -0.33 5.21
CA LEU A 5 12.25 0.52 5.88
C LEU A 5 11.01 0.73 5.00
N PHE A 6 11.22 0.99 3.70
CA PHE A 6 10.12 1.22 2.78
C PHE A 6 9.25 -0.03 2.59
N TRP A 7 9.86 -1.23 2.60
CA TRP A 7 9.12 -2.49 2.62
C TRP A 7 8.17 -2.59 3.83
N TYR A 8 8.60 -2.21 5.03
CA TYR A 8 7.74 -2.20 6.23
C TYR A 8 6.60 -1.20 6.11
N LEU A 9 6.85 -0.03 5.51
CA LEU A 9 5.80 0.96 5.28
C LEU A 9 4.75 0.43 4.30
N CYS A 10 5.17 -0.23 3.23
CA CYS A 10 4.27 -0.82 2.23
C CYS A 10 3.54 -2.07 2.76
N SER A 11 4.17 -2.89 3.61
CA SER A 11 3.52 -4.07 4.19
C SER A 11 2.46 -3.71 5.23
N GLY A 12 2.60 -2.55 5.88
CA GLY A 12 1.69 -2.10 6.93
C GLY A 12 1.69 -3.01 8.17
N GLN A 13 2.68 -3.90 8.31
CA GLN A 13 2.76 -4.88 9.38
C GLN A 13 4.14 -4.84 10.04
N PRO A 14 4.22 -4.96 11.38
CA PRO A 14 5.50 -5.01 12.09
C PRO A 14 6.18 -6.39 12.02
N ARG A 15 5.73 -7.28 11.11
CA ARG A 15 6.29 -8.63 10.97
C ARG A 15 7.54 -8.62 10.10
N LEU A 16 8.49 -9.49 10.47
CA LEU A 16 9.65 -9.74 9.63
C LEU A 16 9.20 -10.33 8.28
N PRO A 17 9.89 -9.99 7.18
CA PRO A 17 9.80 -10.75 5.94
C PRO A 17 9.95 -12.26 6.20
N TYR A 18 9.18 -13.08 5.52
CA TYR A 18 9.14 -14.55 5.70
C TYR A 18 10.54 -15.17 5.65
N VAL A 19 11.38 -14.66 4.75
CA VAL A 19 12.78 -15.09 4.58
C VAL A 19 13.64 -14.95 5.85
N TYR A 20 13.24 -14.07 6.78
CA TYR A 20 13.95 -13.81 8.02
C TYR A 20 13.26 -14.36 9.27
N GLU A 21 12.02 -14.87 9.16
CA GLU A 21 11.27 -15.39 10.31
C GLU A 21 11.95 -16.58 11.00
N GLN A 22 12.76 -17.34 10.25
CA GLN A 22 13.49 -18.50 10.75
C GLN A 22 14.79 -18.14 11.50
N CYS A 23 15.19 -16.87 11.47
CA CYS A 23 16.43 -16.41 12.11
C CYS A 23 16.20 -16.18 13.61
N SER A 24 16.83 -17.01 14.44
CA SER A 24 16.78 -16.87 15.90
C SER A 24 17.83 -15.88 16.41
N HIS A 25 18.93 -15.71 15.68
CA HIS A 25 20.04 -14.85 16.06
C HIS A 25 20.40 -13.85 14.96
N LYS A 26 21.08 -12.76 15.36
CA LYS A 26 21.50 -11.70 14.42
C LYS A 26 22.47 -12.24 13.38
N GLU A 27 23.33 -13.18 13.78
CA GLU A 27 24.31 -13.82 12.92
C GLU A 27 23.65 -14.57 11.75
N ASP A 28 22.53 -15.26 12.01
CA ASP A 28 21.75 -15.96 10.98
C ASP A 28 21.22 -14.97 9.93
N LEU A 29 20.65 -13.86 10.40
CA LEU A 29 20.15 -12.79 9.54
C LEU A 29 21.29 -12.19 8.68
N PHE A 30 22.45 -11.91 9.29
CA PHE A 30 23.61 -11.40 8.56
C PHE A 30 24.09 -12.39 7.48
N LEU A 31 24.08 -13.70 7.77
CA LEU A 31 24.44 -14.74 6.81
C LEU A 31 23.47 -14.78 5.63
N LEU A 32 22.16 -14.69 5.87
CA LEU A 32 21.15 -14.63 4.79
C LEU A 32 21.32 -13.38 3.93
N ILE A 33 21.53 -12.21 4.54
CA ILE A 33 21.75 -10.95 3.82
C ILE A 33 23.01 -11.05 2.95
N LYS A 34 24.10 -11.61 3.49
CA LYS A 34 25.36 -11.86 2.76
C LYS A 34 25.18 -12.83 1.59
N ARG A 35 24.31 -13.84 1.74
CA ARG A 35 23.92 -14.77 0.66
C ARG A 35 23.02 -14.14 -0.40
N GLY A 36 22.63 -12.87 -0.23
CA GLY A 36 21.78 -12.17 -1.18
C GLY A 36 20.29 -12.31 -0.91
N MET A 37 19.88 -12.92 0.20
CA MET A 37 18.46 -12.99 0.57
C MET A 37 17.92 -11.57 0.79
N ARG A 38 16.73 -11.31 0.26
CA ARG A 38 16.02 -10.02 0.35
C ARG A 38 14.56 -10.27 0.74
N PRO A 39 13.87 -9.26 1.29
CA PRO A 39 12.44 -9.37 1.57
C PRO A 39 11.67 -9.80 0.32
N GLU A 40 10.64 -10.64 0.50
CA GLU A 40 9.76 -11.07 -0.56
C GLU A 40 8.85 -9.94 -1.07
N ARG A 41 8.40 -10.06 -2.32
CA ARG A 41 7.32 -9.20 -2.85
C ARG A 41 5.99 -9.70 -2.35
N LEU A 42 5.20 -8.82 -1.72
CA LEU A 42 3.84 -9.15 -1.32
C LEU A 42 2.86 -8.91 -2.48
N PRO A 43 1.77 -9.71 -2.62
CA PRO A 43 0.88 -9.63 -3.79
C PRO A 43 0.20 -8.29 -3.99
N TYR A 44 0.03 -7.52 -2.91
CA TYR A 44 -0.63 -6.22 -2.92
C TYR A 44 0.35 -5.05 -3.05
N PHE A 45 1.64 -5.31 -3.26
CA PHE A 45 2.60 -4.25 -3.52
C PHE A 45 2.42 -3.71 -4.92
N ASP A 46 2.26 -2.38 -4.99
CA ASP A 46 2.36 -1.64 -6.22
C ASP A 46 3.73 -1.85 -6.89
N GLU A 47 3.73 -1.92 -8.22
CA GLU A 47 4.94 -2.21 -9.00
C GLU A 47 6.00 -1.12 -8.80
N ASP A 48 5.62 0.16 -8.85
CA ASP A 48 6.59 1.26 -8.75
C ASP A 48 7.24 1.27 -7.36
N CYS A 49 6.45 0.99 -6.32
CA CYS A 49 6.96 0.84 -4.95
C CYS A 49 7.94 -0.33 -4.83
N TRP A 50 7.58 -1.48 -5.43
CA TRP A 50 8.41 -2.69 -5.38
C TRP A 50 9.75 -2.50 -6.11
N GLU A 51 9.74 -1.90 -7.29
CA GLU A 51 10.96 -1.59 -8.03
C GLU A 51 11.87 -0.67 -7.24
N LEU A 52 11.33 0.42 -6.69
CA LEU A 52 12.12 1.37 -5.91
C LEU A 52 12.78 0.73 -4.69
N MET A 53 12.04 -0.04 -3.89
CA MET A 53 12.64 -0.72 -2.73
C MET A 53 13.66 -1.79 -3.16
N SER A 54 13.42 -2.45 -4.29
CA SER A 54 14.31 -3.47 -4.85
C SER A 54 15.67 -2.90 -5.25
N ASP A 55 15.66 -1.76 -5.92
CA ASP A 55 16.87 -1.04 -6.31
C ASP A 55 17.66 -0.56 -5.08
N CYS A 56 16.96 -0.15 -4.02
CA CYS A 56 17.58 0.32 -2.78
C CYS A 56 18.36 -0.76 -2.00
N TRP A 57 18.08 -2.04 -2.23
CA TRP A 57 18.85 -3.16 -1.66
C TRP A 57 19.53 -4.03 -2.71
N HIS A 58 19.78 -3.47 -3.90
CA HIS A 58 20.47 -4.15 -4.98
C HIS A 58 21.81 -4.76 -4.49
N GLY A 59 22.11 -5.98 -4.97
CA GLY A 59 23.30 -6.75 -4.58
C GLY A 59 24.59 -6.01 -4.87
N ASP A 60 24.70 -5.45 -6.08
CA ASP A 60 25.74 -4.50 -6.48
C ASP A 60 25.48 -3.10 -5.88
N PRO A 61 26.39 -2.56 -5.05
CA PRO A 61 26.24 -1.23 -4.47
C PRO A 61 26.21 -0.09 -5.49
N SER A 62 26.87 -0.25 -6.64
CA SER A 62 26.94 0.80 -7.68
C SER A 62 25.60 1.02 -8.39
N LYS A 63 24.72 0.01 -8.36
CA LYS A 63 23.36 0.06 -8.92
C LYS A 63 22.32 0.61 -7.95
N ARG A 64 22.71 0.90 -6.71
CA ARG A 64 21.77 1.46 -5.72
C ARG A 64 21.52 2.94 -6.04
N PRO A 65 20.27 3.39 -6.03
CA PRO A 65 19.94 4.77 -6.34
C PRO A 65 20.52 5.70 -5.27
N LEU A 66 20.90 6.91 -5.71
CA LEU A 66 21.27 7.98 -4.80
C LEU A 66 20.03 8.49 -4.05
N PRO A 67 20.18 9.07 -2.84
CA PRO A 67 19.03 9.58 -2.08
C PRO A 67 18.14 10.55 -2.85
N GLY A 68 18.70 11.45 -3.65
CA GLY A 68 17.91 12.38 -4.48
C GLY A 68 17.12 11.69 -5.59
N GLU A 69 17.62 10.56 -6.12
CA GLU A 69 16.86 9.74 -7.07
C GLU A 69 15.73 8.98 -6.39
N VAL A 70 15.96 8.51 -5.15
CA VAL A 70 14.91 7.87 -4.33
C VAL A 70 13.78 8.87 -4.04
N GLU A 71 14.12 10.08 -3.62
CA GLU A 71 13.15 11.15 -3.37
C GLU A 71 12.31 11.46 -4.61
N ARG A 72 12.98 11.70 -5.75
CA ARG A 72 12.31 11.95 -7.04
C ARG A 72 11.32 10.85 -7.42
N ARG A 73 11.73 9.57 -7.30
CA ARG A 73 10.85 8.43 -7.60
C ARG A 73 9.68 8.33 -6.61
N LEU A 74 9.89 8.63 -5.33
CA LEU A 74 8.81 8.66 -4.34
C LEU A 74 7.76 9.74 -4.67
N GLU A 75 8.20 10.93 -5.09
CA GLU A 75 7.30 11.99 -5.51
C GLU A 75 6.45 11.57 -6.72
N GLU A 76 7.06 10.91 -7.71
CA GLU A 76 6.35 10.38 -8.87
C GLU A 76 5.28 9.36 -8.46
N ILE A 77 5.66 8.41 -7.60
CA ILE A 77 4.76 7.40 -7.04
C ILE A 77 3.59 8.08 -6.30
N GLN A 78 3.88 9.03 -5.42
CA GLN A 78 2.88 9.76 -4.65
C GLN A 78 1.91 10.55 -5.55
N ASN A 79 2.41 11.17 -6.61
CA ASN A 79 1.63 11.91 -7.59
C ASN A 79 0.70 10.98 -8.39
N LYS A 80 1.19 9.79 -8.78
CA LYS A 80 0.36 8.75 -9.43
C LYS A 80 -0.80 8.34 -8.53
N PHE A 81 -0.52 7.98 -7.27
CA PHE A 81 -1.57 7.58 -6.31
C PHE A 81 -2.57 8.69 -6.02
N SER A 82 -2.10 9.93 -5.89
CA SER A 82 -2.96 11.09 -5.67
C SER A 82 -3.89 11.38 -6.85
N THR A 83 -3.42 11.11 -8.08
CA THR A 83 -4.23 11.24 -9.31
C THR A 83 -5.28 10.13 -9.41
N GLN A 84 -4.89 8.88 -9.13
CA GLN A 84 -5.82 7.75 -9.06
C GLN A 84 -6.92 7.97 -8.02
N LYS A 85 -6.57 8.47 -6.82
CA LYS A 85 -7.53 8.81 -5.77
C LYS A 85 -8.51 9.89 -6.20
N ARG A 86 -8.06 10.89 -6.96
CA ARG A 86 -8.93 11.92 -7.53
C ARG A 86 -9.90 11.34 -8.56
N PHE A 87 -9.43 10.45 -9.43
CA PHE A 87 -10.26 9.80 -10.45
C PHE A 87 -11.37 8.93 -9.83
N ILE A 88 -11.00 8.06 -8.88
CA ILE A 88 -11.96 7.24 -8.13
C ILE A 88 -12.97 8.14 -7.41
N LYS A 89 -12.50 9.18 -6.70
CA LYS A 89 -13.39 10.13 -6.02
C LYS A 89 -14.35 10.84 -6.99
N SER A 90 -13.88 11.20 -8.19
CA SER A 90 -14.75 11.81 -9.21
C SER A 90 -15.77 10.84 -9.79
N GLU A 91 -15.43 9.57 -10.02
CA GLU A 91 -16.39 8.57 -10.50
C GLU A 91 -17.47 8.26 -9.44
N LEU A 92 -17.08 8.11 -8.17
CA LEU A 92 -18.02 7.98 -7.05
C LEU A 92 -18.94 9.21 -6.95
N SER A 93 -18.38 10.42 -7.13
CA SER A 93 -19.17 11.66 -7.13
C SER A 93 -20.15 11.76 -8.29
N CYS A 94 -19.83 11.20 -9.46
CA CYS A 94 -20.74 11.19 -10.61
C CYS A 94 -21.83 10.11 -10.47
N ASN A 95 -21.55 9.00 -9.80
CA ASN A 95 -22.51 7.94 -9.56
C ASN A 95 -23.55 8.30 -8.47
N GLU A 96 -23.24 9.25 -7.57
CA GLU A 96 -24.22 9.81 -6.63
C GLU A 96 -25.30 10.67 -7.32
N LEU A 97 -25.03 11.20 -8.52
CA LEU A 97 -25.97 12.06 -9.26
C LEU A 97 -27.01 11.28 -10.10
N THR A 98 -26.93 9.95 -10.18
CA THR A 98 -27.90 9.13 -10.96
C THR A 98 -29.00 8.47 -10.11
N MET A 99 -29.07 8.74 -8.80
CA MET A 99 -30.10 8.15 -7.91
C MET A 99 -31.35 9.03 -7.69
N SER A 100 -31.57 10.10 -8.46
CA SER A 100 -32.67 11.03 -8.20
C SER A 100 -33.94 10.76 -9.02
N HIS A 101 -34.27 9.50 -9.37
CA HIS A 101 -35.63 9.12 -9.77
C HIS A 101 -35.98 7.70 -9.30
N GLY A 102 -36.66 7.62 -8.14
CA GLY A 102 -37.56 6.51 -7.81
C GLY A 102 -37.15 5.60 -6.66
N SER A 103 -37.87 5.73 -5.54
CA SER A 103 -38.05 4.78 -4.40
C SER A 103 -36.89 4.57 -3.40
N ASP A 104 -36.88 5.41 -2.37
CA ASP A 104 -36.82 5.11 -0.92
C ASP A 104 -36.03 3.87 -0.43
N CYS A 105 -34.71 3.88 -0.60
CA CYS A 105 -33.82 3.14 0.31
C CYS A 105 -32.44 3.82 0.35
N TRP A 106 -32.16 4.58 1.41
CA TRP A 106 -30.84 5.20 1.57
C TRP A 106 -29.93 4.25 2.35
N SER A 107 -28.88 3.75 1.69
CA SER A 107 -27.78 3.06 2.36
C SER A 107 -26.62 4.05 2.52
N THR A 108 -26.21 4.34 3.75
CA THR A 108 -24.97 5.10 3.99
C THR A 108 -23.80 4.13 4.12
N TYR A 109 -22.71 4.42 3.42
CA TYR A 109 -21.46 3.66 3.54
C TYR A 109 -20.60 4.28 4.65
N ASP A 110 -20.31 3.51 5.70
CA ASP A 110 -19.30 3.93 6.68
C ASP A 110 -17.92 3.48 6.20
N THR A 111 -17.09 4.45 5.82
CA THR A 111 -15.73 4.16 5.30
C THR A 111 -14.79 3.65 6.39
N THR A 112 -15.11 3.91 7.67
CA THR A 112 -14.27 3.54 8.82
C THR A 112 -14.41 2.05 9.14
N SER A 113 -15.62 1.51 9.00
CA SER A 113 -15.97 0.14 9.39
C SER A 113 -16.10 -0.83 8.21
N ARG A 114 -16.09 -0.33 6.96
CA ARG A 114 -16.31 -1.10 5.70
C ARG A 114 -17.54 -2.02 5.78
N SER A 115 -18.61 -1.55 6.42
CA SER A 115 -19.87 -2.28 6.56
C SER A 115 -21.04 -1.46 6.01
N TYR A 116 -22.02 -2.15 5.45
CA TYR A 116 -23.29 -1.56 5.05
C TYR A 116 -24.27 -1.69 6.23
N THR A 117 -24.89 -0.57 6.61
CA THR A 117 -26.02 -0.56 7.53
C THR A 117 -27.24 -0.03 6.81
N VAL A 118 -28.29 -0.85 6.73
CA VAL A 118 -29.59 -0.46 6.21
C VAL A 118 -30.37 0.17 7.35
N VAL A 119 -30.72 1.45 7.22
CA VAL A 119 -31.58 2.13 8.20
C VAL A 119 -33.00 2.12 7.65
N SER A 120 -33.86 1.27 8.19
CA SER A 120 -35.30 1.32 7.92
C SER A 120 -35.93 2.31 8.91
N GLU A 121 -36.47 3.42 8.41
CA GLU A 121 -37.32 4.30 9.23
C GLU A 121 -38.63 3.56 9.55
N SER A 122 -38.74 3.11 10.80
CA SER A 122 -40.02 2.72 11.38
C SER A 122 -40.79 4.01 11.66
N PHE A 123 -41.80 4.32 10.85
CA PHE A 123 -42.82 5.31 11.24
C PHE A 123 -43.54 4.76 12.48
N ALA A 124 -43.25 5.32 13.65
CA ALA A 124 -44.10 5.16 14.83
C ALA A 124 -45.36 6.00 14.60
N GLY A 125 -46.52 5.33 14.63
CA GLY A 125 -47.84 5.96 14.66
C GLY A 125 -48.21 6.50 16.03
#